data_AF-A0A963PFW7-F1
#
_entry.id   AF-A0A963PFW7-F1
#
_cell.length_a   1.000
_cell.length_b   1.000
_cell.length_c   1.000
_cell.angle_alpha   90.00
_cell.angle_beta   90.00
_cell.angle_gamma   90.00
#
_symmetry.space_group_name_H-M   'P 1'
#
loop_
_entity.id
_entity.type
_entity.pdbx_description
1 polymer ?
#
loop_
_entity_poly.entity_id
_entity_poly.type
_entity_poly.pdbx_seq_one_letter_code
_entity_poly.pdbx_strand_id
1 'polypeptide(L)'
;GALKATIWENQGENGTYFTTTLARTYQANDGSLKDSHSFSGSELLRVAELARQAYSTVSAYRRDHAPEPEPQDESLTDAYRHAL
;
A
#
# COMPACT_ATOMS: atom_id res chain seq x y z
N GLY A 1 10.44 4.50 -21.62
CA GLY A 1 11.00 3.94 -20.37
C GLY A 1 9.97 3.04 -19.72
N ALA A 2 10.41 2.08 -18.92
CA ALA A 2 9.48 1.27 -18.12
C ALA A 2 8.86 2.14 -17.01
N LEU A 3 7.55 1.98 -16.77
CA LEU A 3 6.89 2.54 -15.60
C LEU A 3 7.01 1.55 -14.44
N LYS A 4 7.16 2.05 -13.22
CA LYS A 4 7.21 1.25 -12.00
C LYS A 4 6.40 1.88 -10.89
N ALA A 5 5.89 1.03 -10.01
CA ALA A 5 5.27 1.40 -8.74
C ALA A 5 6.09 0.78 -7.61
N THR A 6 6.61 1.62 -6.72
CA THR A 6 7.27 1.17 -5.50
C THR A 6 6.29 1.34 -4.34
N ILE A 7 5.95 0.26 -3.66
CA ILE A 7 5.09 0.28 -2.48
C ILE A 7 5.98 0.21 -1.25
N TRP A 8 5.75 1.10 -0.29
CA TRP A 8 6.49 1.17 0.97
C TRP A 8 5.56 0.83 2.13
N GLU A 9 5.98 -0.10 2.99
CA GLU A 9 5.37 -0.35 4.28
C GLU A 9 5.95 0.60 5.32
N ASN A 10 5.09 1.22 6.12
CA ASN A 10 5.46 2.19 7.14
C ASN A 10 4.73 1.87 8.43
N GLN A 11 5.32 2.24 9.56
CA GLN A 11 4.70 2.15 10.88
C GLN A 11 4.30 3.53 11.37
N GLY A 12 3.10 3.66 11.94
CA GLY A 12 2.58 4.90 12.52
C GLY A 12 1.79 4.62 13.79
N GLU A 13 1.34 5.70 14.46
CA GLU A 13 0.60 5.60 15.73
C GLU A 13 -0.69 4.77 15.63
N ASN A 14 -1.33 4.76 14.46
CA ASN A 14 -2.56 4.02 14.17
C ASN A 14 -2.30 2.67 13.47
N GLY A 15 -1.07 2.16 13.54
CA GLY A 15 -0.66 0.90 12.92
C GLY A 15 0.02 1.06 11.57
N THR A 16 0.21 -0.08 10.89
CA THR A 16 0.92 -0.18 9.61
C THR A 16 0.13 0.50 8.50
N TYR A 17 0.81 1.30 7.68
CA TYR A 17 0.24 1.92 6.49
C TYR A 17 1.19 1.85 5.30
N PHE A 18 0.62 1.90 4.10
CA PHE A 18 1.38 1.76 2.85
C PHE A 18 1.32 3.04 2.03
N THR A 19 2.46 3.42 1.46
CA THR A 19 2.55 4.51 0.46
C THR A 19 3.02 3.95 -0.88
N THR A 20 2.79 4.70 -1.97
CA THR A 20 3.19 4.26 -3.32
C THR A 20 3.85 5.40 -4.08
N THR A 21 5.00 5.12 -4.68
CA THR A 21 5.70 6.03 -5.58
C THR A 21 5.64 5.49 -7.00
N LEU A 22 5.13 6.29 -7.94
CA LEU A 22 5.14 5.98 -9.37
C LEU A 22 6.32 6.69 -10.04
N ALA A 23 7.02 5.98 -10.92
CA ALA A 23 8.16 6.53 -11.64
C ALA A 23 8.29 5.94 -13.04
N ARG A 24 8.90 6.71 -13.93
CA ARG A 24 9.41 6.24 -15.22
C ARG A 24 10.92 6.10 -15.14
N THR A 25 11.44 4.90 -15.41
CA THR A 25 12.89 4.67 -15.50
C THR A 25 13.37 4.87 -16.94
N TYR A 26 14.50 5.56 -17.08
CA TYR A 26 15.14 5.84 -18.37
C TYR A 26 16.68 5.81 -18.21
N GLN A 27 17.38 5.58 -19.30
CA GLN A 27 18.83 5.68 -19.34
C GLN A 27 19.23 7.13 -19.63
N ALA A 28 20.08 7.69 -18.78
CA ALA A 28 20.66 9.01 -18.98
C ALA A 28 21.86 8.95 -19.93
N ASN A 29 22.34 10.11 -20.36
CA ASN A 29 23.43 10.23 -21.34
C ASN A 29 24.75 9.62 -20.85
N ASP A 30 24.95 9.52 -19.54
CA ASP A 30 26.11 8.88 -18.90
C ASP A 30 25.97 7.35 -18.79
N GLY A 31 24.89 6.78 -19.32
CA GLY A 31 24.58 5.35 -19.26
C GLY A 31 23.90 4.90 -17.97
N SER A 32 23.76 5.78 -16.97
CA SER A 32 23.09 5.45 -15.71
C SER A 32 21.56 5.36 -15.87
N LEU A 33 20.91 4.48 -15.09
CA LEU A 33 19.46 4.45 -14.99
C LEU A 33 18.99 5.51 -13.99
N LYS A 34 18.05 6.34 -14.40
CA LYS A 34 17.42 7.37 -13.56
C LYS A 34 15.90 7.24 -13.60
N ASP A 35 15.28 7.74 -12.54
CA ASP A 35 13.83 7.83 -12.44
C ASP A 35 13.35 9.27 -12.68
N SER A 36 12.17 9.39 -13.28
CA SER A 36 11.44 10.65 -13.41
C SER A 36 10.01 10.47 -12.91
N HIS A 37 9.46 11.52 -12.31
CA HIS A 37 8.08 11.59 -11.84
C HIS A 37 7.20 12.50 -12.72
N SER A 38 7.73 12.92 -13.87
CA SER A 38 6.98 13.67 -14.87
C SER A 38 6.52 12.73 -15.98
N PHE A 39 5.22 12.75 -16.27
CA PHE A 39 4.60 11.89 -17.27
C PHE A 39 4.04 12.72 -18.41
N SER A 40 4.28 12.27 -19.64
CA SER A 40 3.66 12.83 -20.84
C SER A 40 2.20 12.41 -20.96
N GLY A 41 1.42 13.10 -21.79
CA GLY A 41 0.01 12.78 -22.03
C GLY A 41 -0.21 11.32 -22.47
N SER A 42 0.69 10.76 -23.28
CA SER A 42 0.61 9.37 -23.75
C SER A 42 0.98 8.32 -22.69
N GLU A 43 1.48 8.75 -21.53
CA GLU A 43 1.80 7.88 -20.40
C GLU A 43 0.67 7.83 -19.38
N LEU A 44 -0.24 8.82 -19.36
CA LEU A 44 -1.25 8.96 -18.32
C LEU A 44 -2.15 7.73 -18.15
N LEU A 45 -2.62 7.12 -19.24
CA LEU A 45 -3.45 5.91 -19.15
C LEU A 45 -2.69 4.72 -18.56
N ARG A 46 -1.41 4.58 -18.88
CA ARG A 46 -0.56 3.51 -18.33
C ARG A 46 -0.24 3.77 -16.85
N VAL A 47 -0.03 5.02 -16.47
CA VAL A 47 0.13 5.44 -15.07
C VAL A 47 -1.15 5.15 -14.28
N ALA A 48 -2.33 5.44 -14.84
CA ALA A 48 -3.61 5.16 -14.20
C ALA A 48 -3.80 3.65 -13.98
N GLU A 49 -3.51 2.82 -14.98
CA GLU A 49 -3.58 1.37 -14.84
C GLU A 49 -2.58 0.84 -13.81
N LEU A 50 -1.36 1.36 -13.81
CA LEU A 50 -0.35 0.99 -12.83
C LEU A 50 -0.76 1.40 -11.40
N ALA A 51 -1.39 2.56 -11.23
CA ALA A 51 -1.95 2.98 -9.95
C ALA A 51 -3.07 2.05 -9.48
N ARG A 52 -3.94 1.60 -10.40
CA ARG A 52 -5.00 0.62 -10.10
C ARG A 52 -4.42 -0.73 -9.63
N GLN A 53 -3.36 -1.19 -10.29
CA GLN A 53 -2.65 -2.41 -9.88
C GLN A 53 -2.01 -2.23 -8.50
N ALA A 54 -1.31 -1.13 -8.27
CA ALA A 54 -0.71 -0.83 -6.97
C ALA A 54 -1.75 -0.77 -5.85
N TYR A 55 -2.91 -0.16 -6.10
CA TYR A 55 -4.04 -0.15 -5.17
C TYR A 55 -4.51 -1.58 -4.81
N SER A 56 -4.61 -2.45 -5.82
CA SER A 56 -5.02 -3.85 -5.61
C SER A 56 -4.00 -4.60 -4.74
N THR A 57 -2.70 -4.37 -4.98
CA THR A 57 -1.61 -4.94 -4.19
C THR A 57 -1.62 -4.43 -2.75
N VAL A 58 -1.73 -3.12 -2.53
CA VAL A 58 -1.83 -2.54 -1.17
C VAL A 58 -3.06 -3.07 -0.44
N SER A 59 -4.18 -3.23 -1.13
CA SER A 59 -5.39 -3.82 -0.55
C SER A 59 -5.18 -5.26 -0.12
N ALA A 60 -4.32 -6.02 -0.81
CA ALA A 60 -3.92 -7.36 -0.38
C ALA A 60 -3.04 -7.31 0.87
N TYR A 61 -1.98 -6.49 0.87
CA TYR A 61 -1.11 -6.34 2.04
C TYR A 61 -1.86 -5.91 3.30
N ARG A 62 -2.86 -5.03 3.17
CA ARG A 62 -3.72 -4.63 4.31
C ARG A 62 -4.55 -5.77 4.88
N ARG A 63 -4.96 -6.76 4.07
CA ARG A 63 -5.65 -7.94 4.59
C ARG A 63 -4.70 -8.85 5.36
N ASP A 64 -3.47 -9.00 4.86
CA ASP A 64 -2.45 -9.82 5.49
C ASP A 64 -1.91 -9.17 6.79
N HIS A 65 -1.96 -7.84 6.89
CA HIS A 65 -1.57 -7.06 8.07
C HIS A 65 -2.78 -6.57 8.88
N ALA A 66 -3.98 -7.08 8.62
CA ALA A 66 -5.11 -6.76 9.48
C ALA A 66 -4.77 -7.25 10.89
N PRO A 67 -4.89 -6.40 11.93
CA PRO A 67 -4.67 -6.87 13.30
C PRO A 67 -5.61 -8.06 13.53
N GLU A 68 -5.08 -9.14 14.11
CA GLU A 68 -5.95 -10.21 14.59
C GLU A 68 -7.04 -9.58 15.46
N PRO A 69 -8.31 -9.99 15.32
CA PRO A 69 -9.36 -9.48 16.19
C PRO A 69 -8.87 -9.68 17.62
N GLU A 70 -8.75 -8.60 18.38
CA GLU A 70 -8.37 -8.72 19.79
C GLU A 70 -9.30 -9.74 20.42
N PRO A 71 -8.77 -10.75 21.14
CA PRO A 71 -9.61 -11.74 21.79
C PRO A 71 -10.59 -10.98 22.65
N GLN A 72 -11.87 -11.05 22.29
CA GLN A 72 -12.94 -10.46 23.08
C GLN A 72 -12.81 -11.09 24.46
N ASP A 73 -12.58 -10.27 25.48
CA ASP A 73 -12.42 -10.75 26.83
C ASP A 73 -13.77 -11.34 27.30
N GLU A 74 -13.97 -12.63 27.04
CA GLU A 74 -15.18 -13.39 27.37
C GLU A 74 -15.45 -13.40 28.88
N SER A 75 -14.48 -12.97 29.71
CA SER A 75 -14.67 -12.83 31.16
C SER A 75 -15.68 -11.75 31.54
N LEU A 76 -15.90 -10.73 30.69
CA LEU A 76 -16.90 -9.68 30.93
C LEU A 76 -18.31 -10.13 30.55
N THR A 77 -18.45 -11.12 29.66
CA THR A 77 -19.77 -11.62 29.24
C THR A 77 -20.37 -12.61 30.24
N ASP A 78 -19.56 -13.43 30.90
CA ASP A 78 -20.03 -14.34 31.95
C ASP A 78 -20.44 -13.62 33.23
N ALA A 79 -19.70 -12.57 33.62
CA ALA A 79 -20.08 -11.73 34.77
C ALA A 79 -21.43 -11.02 34.57
N TYR A 80 -21.79 -10.67 33.33
CA TYR A 80 -23.06 -10.01 33.01
C TYR A 80 -24.22 -11.00 32.86
N ARG A 81 -23.97 -12.23 32.42
CA ARG A 81 -25.00 -13.28 32.28
C ARG A 81 -25.47 -13.85 33.62
N HIS A 82 -24.64 -13.78 34.67
CA HIS A 82 -25.00 -14.25 36.02
C HIS A 82 -25.61 -13.17 36.93
N ALA A 83 -25.72 -11.92 36.46
CA ALA A 83 -26.23 -10.79 37.24
C ALA A 83 -27.71 -10.44 36.94
N LEU A 84 -28.43 -11.29 36.21
CA LEU A 84 -29.88 -11.19 35.91
C LEU A 84 -30.60 -12.45 36.41
#